data_AF-A0A7W4V5F2-F1
#
_entry.id   AF-A0A7W4V5F2-F1
#
_cell.length_a   1.000
_cell.length_b   1.000
_cell.length_c   1.000
_cell.angle_alpha   90.00
_cell.angle_beta   90.00
_cell.angle_gamma   90.00
#
_symmetry.space_group_name_H-M   'P 1'
#
loop_
_entity.id
_entity.type
_entity.pdbx_description
1 polymer ?
#
loop_
_entity_poly.entity_id
_entity_poly.type
_entity_poly.pdbx_seq_one_letter_code
_entity_poly.pdbx_strand_id
1 'polypeptide(L)'
;MTDSPNSHGSPAPAQSSFDDLLQSSSDGSSEFSIGFRGYDKQEVDSAIGDLTTRLNRATSEITAAEQRQRDAVERAKAEQREEFEQQQKEVEQLRADMAAVNAQLEEAQRQVTTLTSELAEEATGDEGTHRNQFEAVLRVAEEQASLLIQNAVTQAERLLDSARDEAEEHRSQGRSDAAALTAEAQHGADQVHLKIDTERTAHEAAIEREAAHAAEKVAQAEREAETIKSEAEKGAAALRAMVTRETTELRADAERAVREMNARVLEFEESLTRRQDDAQQEFLMLHNQAVAHAERITSDANAQVTASLEHAQRISNKADDYERVMRAQAKQIEAEARLKAEETMDRARTKAQGIVDSVTDHTNGVLRDAEDRTRQLRWQQQQLTSFMSEVRELIRPESRGKEPAKTETSEEALEEHTEEQSAEG
;
A
#
# COMPACT_ATOMS: atom_id res chain seq x y z
N MET A 1 -100.80 -46.46 -22.69
CA MET A 1 -99.43 -46.58 -23.26
C MET A 1 -98.51 -45.62 -22.52
N THR A 2 -97.21 -45.88 -22.54
CA THR A 2 -96.19 -45.03 -21.91
C THR A 2 -95.86 -43.83 -22.80
N ASP A 3 -95.84 -42.64 -22.21
CA ASP A 3 -94.98 -41.54 -22.67
C ASP A 3 -94.52 -40.73 -21.44
N SER A 4 -93.36 -40.08 -21.51
CA SER A 4 -92.72 -39.45 -20.34
C SER A 4 -91.78 -38.30 -20.74
N PRO A 5 -92.18 -37.04 -20.56
CA PRO A 5 -91.33 -35.89 -20.83
C PRO A 5 -90.41 -35.57 -19.63
N ASN A 6 -89.20 -36.11 -19.69
CA ASN A 6 -87.95 -35.40 -19.41
C ASN A 6 -87.82 -34.61 -18.08
N SER A 7 -87.30 -35.26 -17.05
CA SER A 7 -86.84 -34.63 -15.80
C SER A 7 -85.74 -33.59 -16.08
N HIS A 8 -86.09 -32.31 -16.02
CA HIS A 8 -85.09 -31.24 -16.10
C HIS A 8 -84.28 -31.19 -14.80
N GLY A 9 -82.96 -31.23 -14.93
CA GLY A 9 -82.05 -31.23 -13.79
C GLY A 9 -82.15 -29.93 -13.00
N SER A 10 -82.00 -30.02 -11.67
CA SER A 10 -81.88 -28.85 -10.80
C SER A 10 -80.76 -27.94 -11.30
N PRO A 11 -80.96 -26.61 -11.37
CA PRO A 11 -79.83 -25.70 -11.56
C PRO A 11 -78.87 -25.90 -10.37
N ALA A 12 -77.59 -26.14 -10.66
CA ALA A 12 -76.58 -26.18 -9.61
C ALA A 12 -76.58 -24.85 -8.85
N PRO A 13 -76.38 -24.84 -7.52
CA PRO A 13 -76.22 -23.59 -6.79
C PRO A 13 -75.05 -22.83 -7.42
N ALA A 14 -75.27 -21.58 -7.82
CA ALA A 14 -74.24 -20.76 -8.43
C ALA A 14 -73.11 -20.54 -7.41
N GLN A 15 -72.02 -21.29 -7.56
CA GLN A 15 -70.82 -21.15 -6.73
C GLN A 15 -70.37 -19.69 -6.84
N SER A 16 -70.50 -18.98 -5.72
CA SER A 16 -70.57 -17.54 -5.75
C SER A 16 -69.24 -16.93 -6.16
N SER A 17 -69.24 -15.95 -7.06
CA SER A 17 -68.03 -15.22 -7.48
C SER A 17 -67.29 -14.51 -6.33
N PHE A 18 -67.92 -14.43 -5.15
CA PHE A 18 -67.33 -13.99 -3.89
C PHE A 18 -66.42 -15.05 -3.23
N ASP A 19 -66.73 -16.34 -3.42
CA ASP A 19 -65.92 -17.48 -2.94
C ASP A 19 -64.65 -17.64 -3.79
N ASP A 20 -64.78 -17.45 -5.10
CA ASP A 20 -63.67 -17.33 -6.07
C ASP A 20 -62.78 -16.10 -5.78
N LEU A 21 -63.38 -14.98 -5.33
CA LEU A 21 -62.66 -13.81 -4.86
C LEU A 21 -61.93 -14.05 -3.52
N LEU A 22 -62.52 -14.82 -2.61
CA LEU A 22 -61.88 -15.23 -1.35
C LEU A 22 -60.70 -16.18 -1.61
N GLN A 23 -60.87 -17.20 -2.46
CA GLN A 23 -59.77 -18.10 -2.81
C GLN A 23 -58.63 -17.36 -3.53
N SER A 24 -58.92 -16.50 -4.52
CA SER A 24 -57.92 -15.67 -5.20
C SER A 24 -57.31 -14.53 -4.36
N SER A 25 -57.82 -14.31 -3.13
CA SER A 25 -57.17 -13.47 -2.12
C SER A 25 -56.23 -14.26 -1.19
N SER A 26 -56.46 -15.57 -1.01
CA SER A 26 -55.59 -16.43 -0.19
C SER A 26 -54.26 -16.80 -0.87
N ASP A 27 -54.21 -16.76 -2.20
CA ASP A 27 -53.05 -17.09 -3.03
C ASP A 27 -52.10 -15.88 -3.22
N GLY A 28 -52.14 -14.92 -2.28
CA GLY A 28 -51.67 -13.54 -2.49
C GLY A 28 -50.75 -12.96 -1.41
N SER A 29 -50.27 -13.74 -0.45
CA SER A 29 -49.29 -13.30 0.57
C SER A 29 -47.87 -13.20 -0.02
N SER A 30 -47.68 -12.27 -0.97
CA SER A 30 -46.40 -12.02 -1.64
C SER A 30 -45.37 -11.40 -0.66
N GLU A 31 -44.55 -12.25 -0.03
CA GLU A 31 -43.35 -11.82 0.70
C GLU A 31 -42.36 -11.14 -0.28
N PHE A 32 -42.45 -9.82 -0.39
CA PHE A 32 -41.56 -9.01 -1.23
C PHE A 32 -40.08 -9.23 -0.88
N SER A 33 -39.24 -9.46 -1.88
CA SER A 33 -37.81 -9.68 -1.66
C SER A 33 -37.12 -8.42 -1.11
N ILE A 34 -36.22 -8.59 -0.15
CA ILE A 34 -35.51 -7.47 0.50
C ILE A 34 -34.12 -7.30 -0.11
N GLY A 35 -33.96 -6.25 -0.91
CA GLY A 35 -32.69 -5.82 -1.48
C GLY A 35 -31.88 -4.92 -0.53
N PHE A 36 -30.70 -4.50 -1.01
CA PHE A 36 -29.68 -3.74 -0.24
C PHE A 36 -30.13 -2.35 0.27
N ARG A 37 -31.37 -1.92 -0.01
CA ARG A 37 -31.97 -0.64 0.44
C ARG A 37 -33.45 -0.77 0.86
N GLY A 38 -33.94 -1.99 1.10
CA GLY A 38 -35.37 -2.28 1.31
C GLY A 38 -35.94 -3.16 0.21
N TYR A 39 -37.26 -3.32 0.17
CA TYR A 39 -37.97 -4.19 -0.77
C TYR A 39 -37.65 -3.90 -2.25
N ASP A 40 -37.66 -4.93 -3.10
CA ASP A 40 -37.48 -4.74 -4.54
C ASP A 40 -38.64 -3.90 -5.11
N LYS A 41 -38.28 -2.77 -5.70
CA LYS A 41 -39.25 -1.83 -6.26
C LYS A 41 -40.06 -2.44 -7.40
N GLN A 42 -39.50 -3.34 -8.22
CA GLN A 42 -40.22 -3.90 -9.37
C GLN A 42 -41.32 -4.86 -8.92
N GLU A 43 -41.06 -5.67 -7.89
CA GLU A 43 -42.07 -6.56 -7.29
C GLU A 43 -43.20 -5.74 -6.64
N VAL A 44 -42.84 -4.69 -5.88
CA VAL A 44 -43.81 -3.80 -5.23
C VAL A 44 -44.64 -3.00 -6.25
N ASP A 45 -44.00 -2.38 -7.26
CA ASP A 45 -44.70 -1.64 -8.32
C ASP A 45 -45.65 -2.57 -9.11
N SER A 46 -45.25 -3.84 -9.34
CA SER A 46 -46.11 -4.84 -10.01
C SER A 46 -47.32 -5.23 -9.15
N ALA A 47 -47.12 -5.56 -7.87
CA ALA A 47 -48.20 -5.93 -6.97
C ALA A 47 -49.20 -4.77 -6.74
N ILE A 48 -48.71 -3.52 -6.70
CA ILE A 48 -49.55 -2.32 -6.69
C ILE A 48 -50.34 -2.18 -8.00
N GLY A 49 -49.74 -2.49 -9.16
CA GLY A 49 -50.43 -2.55 -10.45
C GLY A 49 -51.55 -3.60 -10.50
N ASP A 50 -51.29 -4.79 -9.98
CA ASP A 50 -52.27 -5.88 -9.90
C ASP A 50 -53.40 -5.54 -8.91
N LEU A 51 -53.09 -5.01 -7.73
CA LEU A 51 -54.08 -4.51 -6.77
C LEU A 51 -54.94 -3.39 -7.36
N THR A 52 -54.34 -2.45 -8.08
CA THR A 52 -55.07 -1.38 -8.79
C THR A 52 -55.99 -1.95 -9.88
N THR A 53 -55.54 -2.98 -10.59
CA THR A 53 -56.34 -3.67 -11.61
C THR A 53 -57.50 -4.45 -10.99
N ARG A 54 -57.28 -5.16 -9.88
CA ARG A 54 -58.32 -5.83 -9.09
C ARG A 54 -59.35 -4.83 -8.54
N LEU A 55 -58.91 -3.68 -8.02
CA LEU A 55 -59.76 -2.59 -7.53
C LEU A 55 -60.65 -2.02 -8.64
N ASN A 56 -60.07 -1.72 -9.80
CA ASN A 56 -60.80 -1.20 -10.96
C ASN A 56 -61.83 -2.22 -11.46
N ARG A 57 -61.45 -3.51 -11.53
CA ARG A 57 -62.36 -4.63 -11.84
C ARG A 57 -63.54 -4.66 -10.86
N ALA A 58 -63.29 -4.76 -9.56
CA ALA A 58 -64.34 -4.78 -8.53
C ALA A 58 -65.26 -3.55 -8.61
N THR A 59 -64.70 -2.35 -8.82
CA THR A 59 -65.47 -1.09 -8.96
C THR A 59 -66.39 -1.13 -10.19
N SER A 60 -65.93 -1.67 -11.31
CA SER A 60 -66.78 -1.85 -12.50
C SER A 60 -67.86 -2.93 -12.32
N GLU A 61 -67.58 -3.98 -11.54
CA GLU A 61 -68.58 -5.00 -11.19
C GLU A 61 -69.66 -4.47 -10.24
N ILE A 62 -69.29 -3.63 -9.26
CA ILE A 62 -70.24 -2.94 -8.37
C ILE A 62 -71.15 -1.99 -9.16
N THR A 63 -70.57 -1.12 -10.00
CA THR A 63 -71.37 -0.18 -10.81
C THR A 63 -72.29 -0.89 -11.80
N ALA A 64 -71.86 -2.01 -12.39
CA ALA A 64 -72.71 -2.85 -13.23
C ALA A 64 -73.82 -3.59 -12.42
N ALA A 65 -73.57 -3.95 -11.16
CA ALA A 65 -74.58 -4.54 -10.28
C ALA A 65 -75.63 -3.49 -9.85
N GLU A 66 -75.21 -2.28 -9.49
CA GLU A 66 -76.12 -1.16 -9.22
C GLU A 66 -77.02 -0.85 -10.42
N GLN A 67 -76.48 -0.84 -11.64
CA GLN A 67 -77.27 -0.62 -12.85
C GLN A 67 -78.33 -1.71 -13.04
N ARG A 68 -77.97 -2.99 -12.89
CA ARG A 68 -78.94 -4.11 -12.95
C ARG A 68 -80.03 -3.98 -11.88
N GLN A 69 -79.69 -3.54 -10.67
CA GLN A 69 -80.67 -3.33 -9.60
C GLN A 69 -81.63 -2.18 -9.93
N ARG A 70 -81.12 -1.05 -10.44
CA ARG A 70 -81.95 0.09 -10.88
C ARG A 70 -82.89 -0.32 -12.02
N ASP A 71 -82.38 -1.03 -13.03
CA ASP A 71 -83.17 -1.55 -14.15
C ASP A 71 -84.29 -2.51 -13.68
N ALA A 72 -84.00 -3.40 -12.71
CA ALA A 72 -85.00 -4.31 -12.15
C ALA A 72 -86.08 -3.56 -11.37
N VAL A 73 -85.70 -2.54 -10.60
CA VAL A 73 -86.64 -1.68 -9.85
C VAL A 73 -87.53 -0.87 -10.79
N GLU A 74 -87.02 -0.33 -11.90
CA GLU A 74 -87.87 0.39 -12.87
C GLU A 74 -88.80 -0.54 -13.66
N ARG A 75 -88.42 -1.80 -13.91
CA ARG A 75 -89.34 -2.82 -14.50
C ARG A 75 -90.49 -3.16 -13.55
N ALA A 76 -90.19 -3.48 -12.29
CA ALA A 76 -91.23 -3.75 -11.29
C ALA A 76 -92.19 -2.57 -11.09
N LYS A 77 -91.69 -1.32 -11.18
CA LYS A 77 -92.53 -0.11 -11.18
C LYS A 77 -93.39 0.05 -12.44
N ALA A 78 -92.95 -0.45 -13.60
CA ALA A 78 -93.72 -0.43 -14.82
C ALA A 78 -94.85 -1.48 -14.76
N GLU A 79 -94.50 -2.70 -14.36
CA GLU A 79 -95.44 -3.81 -14.14
C GLU A 79 -96.57 -3.41 -13.18
N GLN A 80 -96.24 -2.86 -12.00
CA GLN A 80 -97.24 -2.35 -11.04
C GLN A 80 -98.11 -1.19 -11.58
N ARG A 81 -97.62 -0.39 -12.53
CA ARG A 81 -98.44 0.65 -13.18
C ARG A 81 -99.41 0.05 -14.18
N GLU A 82 -98.97 -0.93 -14.96
CA GLU A 82 -99.83 -1.64 -15.92
C GLU A 82 -100.93 -2.42 -15.21
N GLU A 83 -100.64 -3.05 -14.06
CA GLU A 83 -101.63 -3.68 -13.19
C GLU A 83 -102.65 -2.68 -12.64
N PHE A 84 -102.17 -1.55 -12.09
CA PHE A 84 -103.04 -0.51 -11.53
C PHE A 84 -103.91 0.16 -12.60
N GLU A 85 -103.39 0.36 -13.81
CA GLU A 85 -104.17 0.82 -14.96
C GLU A 85 -105.24 -0.19 -15.40
N GLN A 86 -104.96 -1.49 -15.33
CA GLN A 86 -105.95 -2.54 -15.63
C GLN A 86 -107.08 -2.54 -14.58
N GLN A 87 -106.73 -2.49 -13.29
CA GLN A 87 -107.71 -2.39 -12.20
C GLN A 87 -108.57 -1.12 -12.30
N GLN A 88 -108.01 0.02 -12.71
CA GLN A 88 -108.81 1.23 -12.95
C GLN A 88 -109.81 1.07 -14.10
N LYS A 89 -109.42 0.41 -15.20
CA LYS A 89 -110.30 0.15 -16.35
C LYS A 89 -111.43 -0.81 -15.98
N GLU A 90 -111.15 -1.83 -15.17
CA GLU A 90 -112.15 -2.76 -14.63
C GLU A 90 -113.15 -2.04 -13.69
N VAL A 91 -112.67 -1.19 -12.77
CA VAL A 91 -113.52 -0.37 -11.89
C VAL A 91 -114.35 0.66 -12.69
N GLU A 92 -113.83 1.20 -13.79
CA GLU A 92 -114.58 2.08 -14.68
C GLU A 92 -115.68 1.32 -15.46
N GLN A 93 -115.39 0.12 -15.97
CA GLN A 93 -116.38 -0.77 -16.59
C GLN A 93 -117.49 -1.15 -15.60
N LEU A 94 -117.15 -1.60 -14.39
CA LEU A 94 -118.12 -1.97 -13.37
C LEU A 94 -119.02 -0.80 -12.95
N ARG A 95 -118.48 0.43 -12.96
CA ARG A 95 -119.27 1.67 -12.76
C ARG A 95 -120.17 1.99 -13.94
N ALA A 96 -119.74 1.77 -15.17
CA ALA A 96 -120.55 1.96 -16.37
C ALA A 96 -121.71 0.96 -16.42
N ASP A 97 -121.47 -0.31 -16.07
CA ASP A 97 -122.50 -1.34 -15.97
C ASP A 97 -123.52 -1.03 -14.87
N MET A 98 -123.06 -0.62 -13.68
CA MET A 98 -123.95 -0.15 -12.60
C MET A 98 -124.76 1.09 -13.02
N ALA A 99 -124.19 2.01 -13.79
CA ALA A 99 -124.91 3.15 -14.35
C ALA A 99 -125.95 2.73 -15.40
N ALA A 100 -125.63 1.73 -16.24
CA ALA A 100 -126.55 1.18 -17.23
C ALA A 100 -127.73 0.43 -16.58
N VAL A 101 -127.48 -0.37 -15.54
CA VAL A 101 -128.53 -1.05 -14.74
C VAL A 101 -129.43 -0.03 -14.04
N ASN A 102 -128.85 1.03 -13.44
CA ASN A 102 -129.64 2.11 -12.85
C ASN A 102 -130.48 2.87 -13.90
N ALA A 103 -129.94 3.10 -15.10
CA ALA A 103 -130.70 3.72 -16.20
C ALA A 103 -131.84 2.83 -16.72
N GLN A 104 -131.65 1.51 -16.75
CA GLN A 104 -132.71 0.55 -17.06
C GLN A 104 -133.79 0.51 -15.97
N LEU A 105 -133.42 0.63 -14.68
CA LEU A 105 -134.36 0.71 -13.57
C LEU A 105 -135.19 2.00 -13.62
N GLU A 106 -134.56 3.15 -13.87
CA GLU A 106 -135.23 4.44 -14.11
C GLU A 106 -136.19 4.39 -15.31
N GLU A 107 -135.76 3.77 -16.42
CA GLU A 107 -136.60 3.64 -17.62
C GLU A 107 -137.79 2.69 -17.39
N ALA A 108 -137.59 1.57 -16.68
CA ALA A 108 -138.68 0.69 -16.28
C ALA A 108 -139.67 1.39 -15.34
N GLN A 109 -139.19 2.21 -14.39
CA GLN A 109 -140.05 3.04 -13.54
C GLN A 109 -140.85 4.06 -14.36
N ARG A 110 -140.23 4.71 -15.34
CA ARG A 110 -140.93 5.63 -16.26
C ARG A 110 -142.00 4.92 -17.06
N GLN A 111 -141.70 3.76 -17.64
CA GLN A 111 -142.67 2.96 -18.38
C GLN A 111 -143.86 2.54 -17.50
N VAL A 112 -143.62 2.15 -16.23
CA VAL A 112 -144.69 1.91 -15.25
C VAL A 112 -145.53 3.18 -15.00
N THR A 113 -144.92 4.36 -14.88
CA THR A 113 -145.68 5.62 -14.72
C THR A 113 -146.45 6.03 -15.98
N THR A 114 -145.90 5.81 -17.18
CA THR A 114 -146.57 6.15 -18.45
C THR A 114 -147.77 5.25 -18.67
N LEU A 115 -147.60 3.92 -18.51
CA LEU A 115 -148.71 2.95 -18.58
C LEU A 115 -149.77 3.23 -17.51
N THR A 116 -149.36 3.70 -16.33
CA THR A 116 -150.27 4.18 -15.28
C THR A 116 -151.07 5.41 -15.73
N SER A 117 -150.45 6.37 -16.42
CA SER A 117 -151.18 7.55 -16.94
C SER A 117 -152.07 7.24 -18.14
N GLU A 118 -151.61 6.47 -19.14
CA GLU A 118 -152.38 6.12 -20.33
C GLU A 118 -153.64 5.32 -19.95
N LEU A 119 -153.49 4.34 -19.05
CA LEU A 119 -154.61 3.52 -18.59
C LEU A 119 -155.54 4.28 -17.61
N ALA A 120 -155.06 5.36 -16.98
CA ALA A 120 -155.91 6.30 -16.23
C ALA A 120 -156.73 7.22 -17.16
N GLU A 121 -156.21 7.59 -18.34
CA GLU A 121 -156.99 8.29 -19.36
C GLU A 121 -158.03 7.35 -20.00
N GLU A 122 -157.67 6.11 -20.31
CA GLU A 122 -158.61 5.12 -20.86
C GLU A 122 -159.70 4.68 -19.85
N ALA A 123 -159.43 4.78 -18.54
CA ALA A 123 -160.43 4.59 -17.47
C ALA A 123 -161.57 5.65 -17.44
N THR A 124 -161.56 6.62 -18.36
CA THR A 124 -162.68 7.55 -18.60
C THR A 124 -163.75 7.00 -19.58
N GLY A 125 -163.49 5.84 -20.22
CA GLY A 125 -164.31 5.33 -21.34
C GLY A 125 -165.43 4.32 -21.03
N ASP A 126 -165.40 3.60 -19.90
CA ASP A 126 -166.51 2.71 -19.48
C ASP A 126 -166.61 2.60 -17.93
N GLU A 127 -167.69 3.13 -17.36
CA GLU A 127 -167.71 3.73 -16.02
C GLU A 127 -168.03 2.79 -14.84
N GLY A 128 -167.38 1.62 -14.77
CA GLY A 128 -167.40 0.84 -13.52
C GLY A 128 -166.56 -0.42 -13.55
N THR A 129 -166.77 -1.26 -14.56
CA THR A 129 -166.02 -2.52 -14.71
C THR A 129 -164.52 -2.23 -14.91
N HIS A 130 -164.20 -1.30 -15.80
CA HIS A 130 -162.82 -0.93 -16.12
C HIS A 130 -162.14 -0.15 -14.99
N ARG A 131 -162.86 0.69 -14.23
CA ARG A 131 -162.29 1.40 -13.07
C ARG A 131 -161.90 0.42 -11.95
N ASN A 132 -162.74 -0.55 -11.63
CA ASN A 132 -162.42 -1.59 -10.64
C ASN A 132 -161.30 -2.53 -11.10
N GLN A 133 -161.24 -2.83 -12.41
CA GLN A 133 -160.14 -3.61 -12.99
C GLN A 133 -158.83 -2.81 -12.99
N PHE A 134 -158.87 -1.50 -13.25
CA PHE A 134 -157.70 -0.64 -13.23
C PHE A 134 -157.17 -0.39 -11.82
N GLU A 135 -158.05 -0.20 -10.82
CA GLU A 135 -157.66 -0.16 -9.41
C GLU A 135 -157.03 -1.49 -8.96
N ALA A 136 -157.55 -2.63 -9.45
CA ALA A 136 -156.93 -3.93 -9.22
C ALA A 136 -155.57 -4.08 -9.92
N VAL A 137 -155.41 -3.59 -11.16
CA VAL A 137 -154.13 -3.57 -11.89
C VAL A 137 -153.12 -2.65 -11.22
N LEU A 138 -153.52 -1.46 -10.77
CA LEU A 138 -152.65 -0.54 -10.03
C LEU A 138 -152.24 -1.10 -8.68
N ARG A 139 -153.15 -1.71 -7.92
CA ARG A 139 -152.79 -2.39 -6.67
C ARG A 139 -151.83 -3.56 -6.91
N VAL A 140 -152.01 -4.33 -7.99
CA VAL A 140 -151.06 -5.38 -8.39
C VAL A 140 -149.72 -4.79 -8.86
N ALA A 141 -149.72 -3.64 -9.54
CA ALA A 141 -148.50 -2.95 -9.96
C ALA A 141 -147.75 -2.31 -8.78
N GLU A 142 -148.46 -1.78 -7.78
CA GLU A 142 -147.88 -1.28 -6.52
C GLU A 142 -147.37 -2.43 -5.65
N GLU A 143 -148.11 -3.54 -5.54
CA GLU A 143 -147.63 -4.78 -4.90
C GLU A 143 -146.37 -5.31 -5.63
N GLN A 144 -146.33 -5.33 -6.97
CA GLN A 144 -145.16 -5.74 -7.75
C GLN A 144 -143.98 -4.75 -7.63
N ALA A 145 -144.22 -3.44 -7.66
CA ALA A 145 -143.19 -2.43 -7.50
C ALA A 145 -142.60 -2.46 -6.08
N SER A 146 -143.44 -2.63 -5.06
CA SER A 146 -143.01 -2.83 -3.67
C SER A 146 -142.21 -4.12 -3.52
N LEU A 147 -142.63 -5.23 -4.14
CA LEU A 147 -141.85 -6.48 -4.18
C LEU A 147 -140.52 -6.32 -4.92
N LEU A 148 -140.47 -5.58 -6.04
CA LEU A 148 -139.24 -5.29 -6.79
C LEU A 148 -138.28 -4.42 -5.96
N ILE A 149 -138.78 -3.37 -5.30
CA ILE A 149 -137.98 -2.52 -4.41
C ILE A 149 -137.46 -3.32 -3.21
N GLN A 150 -138.31 -4.14 -2.56
CA GLN A 150 -137.87 -5.02 -1.47
C GLN A 150 -136.80 -6.01 -1.93
N ASN A 151 -136.96 -6.60 -3.12
CA ASN A 151 -135.98 -7.53 -3.68
C ASN A 151 -134.67 -6.82 -4.05
N ALA A 152 -134.73 -5.64 -4.67
CA ALA A 152 -133.57 -4.82 -4.99
C ALA A 152 -132.80 -4.34 -3.73
N VAL A 153 -133.51 -3.92 -2.68
CA VAL A 153 -132.91 -3.61 -1.37
C VAL A 153 -132.24 -4.85 -0.78
N THR A 154 -132.93 -6.00 -0.76
CA THR A 154 -132.36 -7.26 -0.24
C THR A 154 -131.13 -7.72 -1.06
N GLN A 155 -131.10 -7.47 -2.37
CA GLN A 155 -129.94 -7.74 -3.23
C GLN A 155 -128.78 -6.77 -2.94
N ALA A 156 -129.07 -5.47 -2.79
CA ALA A 156 -128.07 -4.46 -2.45
C ALA A 156 -127.47 -4.69 -1.05
N GLU A 157 -128.27 -5.08 -0.06
CA GLU A 157 -127.79 -5.47 1.27
C GLU A 157 -126.83 -6.67 1.18
N ARG A 158 -127.23 -7.74 0.48
CA ARG A 158 -126.35 -8.92 0.26
C ARG A 158 -125.06 -8.57 -0.47
N LEU A 159 -125.11 -7.68 -1.47
CA LEU A 159 -123.93 -7.26 -2.22
C LEU A 159 -123.00 -6.38 -1.36
N LEU A 160 -123.57 -5.50 -0.53
CA LEU A 160 -122.80 -4.71 0.43
C LEU A 160 -122.17 -5.57 1.52
N ASP A 161 -122.84 -6.62 1.98
CA ASP A 161 -122.28 -7.56 2.96
C ASP A 161 -121.20 -8.47 2.34
N SER A 162 -121.41 -8.98 1.11
CA SER A 162 -120.36 -9.69 0.35
C SER A 162 -119.11 -8.81 0.19
N ALA A 163 -119.28 -7.57 -0.27
CA ALA A 163 -118.17 -6.62 -0.43
C ALA A 163 -117.53 -6.19 0.90
N ARG A 164 -118.23 -6.30 2.05
CA ARG A 164 -117.63 -6.10 3.38
C ARG A 164 -116.80 -7.30 3.80
N ASP A 165 -117.31 -8.50 3.61
CA ASP A 165 -116.63 -9.76 3.94
C ASP A 165 -115.38 -9.95 3.06
N GLU A 166 -115.49 -9.72 1.75
CA GLU A 166 -114.35 -9.68 0.81
C GLU A 166 -113.31 -8.63 1.22
N ALA A 167 -113.75 -7.43 1.63
CA ALA A 167 -112.85 -6.39 2.11
C ALA A 167 -112.23 -6.73 3.49
N GLU A 168 -112.88 -7.52 4.34
CA GLU A 168 -112.33 -8.05 5.60
C GLU A 168 -111.30 -9.15 5.31
N GLU A 169 -111.59 -10.06 4.39
CA GLU A 169 -110.69 -11.12 3.92
C GLU A 169 -109.43 -10.54 3.29
N HIS A 170 -109.54 -9.62 2.33
CA HIS A 170 -108.38 -8.95 1.72
C HIS A 170 -107.55 -8.16 2.76
N ARG A 171 -108.19 -7.50 3.75
CA ARG A 171 -107.48 -6.83 4.85
C ARG A 171 -106.80 -7.82 5.80
N SER A 172 -107.36 -9.00 6.00
CA SER A 172 -106.78 -10.07 6.82
C SER A 172 -105.59 -10.71 6.11
N GLN A 173 -105.78 -11.09 4.85
CA GLN A 173 -104.75 -11.69 3.99
C GLN A 173 -103.56 -10.75 3.82
N GLY A 174 -103.79 -9.48 3.44
CA GLY A 174 -102.71 -8.49 3.31
C GLY A 174 -101.95 -8.19 4.60
N ARG A 175 -102.57 -8.37 5.78
CA ARG A 175 -101.85 -8.33 7.07
C ARG A 175 -101.00 -9.58 7.31
N SER A 176 -101.52 -10.76 6.94
CA SER A 176 -100.78 -12.02 7.02
C SER A 176 -99.55 -11.98 6.11
N ASP A 177 -99.70 -11.53 4.87
CA ASP A 177 -98.63 -11.46 3.89
C ASP A 177 -97.58 -10.41 4.26
N ALA A 178 -98.00 -9.24 4.75
CA ALA A 178 -97.08 -8.24 5.29
C ALA A 178 -96.31 -8.73 6.53
N ALA A 179 -96.95 -9.52 7.40
CA ALA A 179 -96.29 -10.14 8.55
C ALA A 179 -95.30 -11.23 8.13
N ALA A 180 -95.66 -12.08 7.16
CA ALA A 180 -94.80 -13.11 6.60
C ALA A 180 -93.56 -12.50 5.93
N LEU A 181 -93.75 -11.49 5.06
CA LEU A 181 -92.65 -10.76 4.40
C LEU A 181 -91.74 -10.05 5.42
N THR A 182 -92.30 -9.50 6.50
CA THR A 182 -91.52 -8.89 7.58
C THR A 182 -90.68 -9.93 8.33
N ALA A 183 -91.25 -11.11 8.62
CA ALA A 183 -90.54 -12.20 9.28
C ALA A 183 -89.44 -12.82 8.39
N GLU A 184 -89.69 -12.96 7.09
CA GLU A 184 -88.68 -13.41 6.12
C GLU A 184 -87.54 -12.39 5.98
N ALA A 185 -87.85 -11.09 5.88
CA ALA A 185 -86.85 -10.03 5.83
C ALA A 185 -86.01 -9.95 7.12
N GLN A 186 -86.62 -10.15 8.29
CA GLN A 186 -85.91 -10.26 9.57
C GLN A 186 -85.00 -11.50 9.61
N HIS A 187 -85.51 -12.67 9.21
CA HIS A 187 -84.71 -13.90 9.19
C HIS A 187 -83.52 -13.81 8.22
N GLY A 188 -83.71 -13.19 7.04
CA GLY A 188 -82.64 -12.92 6.09
C GLY A 188 -81.59 -11.94 6.65
N ALA A 189 -82.03 -10.89 7.37
CA ALA A 189 -81.11 -9.97 8.04
C ALA A 189 -80.30 -10.68 9.14
N ASP A 190 -80.95 -11.47 10.01
CA ASP A 190 -80.30 -12.26 11.05
C ASP A 190 -79.30 -13.27 10.47
N GLN A 191 -79.63 -13.92 9.35
CA GLN A 191 -78.74 -14.84 8.66
C GLN A 191 -77.51 -14.13 8.07
N VAL A 192 -77.69 -12.95 7.49
CA VAL A 192 -76.58 -12.11 6.98
C VAL A 192 -75.71 -11.60 8.13
N HIS A 193 -76.30 -11.17 9.25
CA HIS A 193 -75.55 -10.76 10.44
C HIS A 193 -74.72 -11.91 11.02
N LEU A 194 -75.32 -13.09 11.22
CA LEU A 194 -74.62 -14.28 11.69
C LEU A 194 -73.46 -14.65 10.74
N LYS A 195 -73.68 -14.60 9.42
CA LYS A 195 -72.63 -14.84 8.44
C LYS A 195 -71.47 -13.85 8.62
N ILE A 196 -71.76 -12.54 8.67
CA ILE A 196 -70.75 -11.48 8.86
C ILE A 196 -69.98 -11.66 10.17
N ASP A 197 -70.63 -12.04 11.27
CA ASP A 197 -69.96 -12.31 12.55
C ASP A 197 -69.03 -13.55 12.46
N THR A 198 -69.44 -14.61 11.75
CA THR A 198 -68.58 -15.79 11.52
C THR A 198 -67.40 -15.49 10.59
N GLU A 199 -67.60 -14.68 9.54
CA GLU A 199 -66.52 -14.26 8.64
C GLU A 199 -65.55 -13.30 9.35
N ARG A 200 -66.06 -12.33 10.13
CA ARG A 200 -65.21 -11.43 10.93
C ARG A 200 -64.35 -12.20 11.93
N THR A 201 -64.95 -13.11 12.72
CA THR A 201 -64.20 -13.89 13.72
C THR A 201 -63.20 -14.87 13.08
N ALA A 202 -63.50 -15.39 11.89
CA ALA A 202 -62.53 -16.17 11.11
C ALA A 202 -61.35 -15.32 10.62
N HIS A 203 -61.60 -14.09 10.13
CA HIS A 203 -60.55 -13.16 9.71
C HIS A 203 -59.72 -12.64 10.90
N GLU A 204 -60.35 -12.28 12.02
CA GLU A 204 -59.67 -11.90 13.27
C GLU A 204 -58.71 -13.01 13.73
N ALA A 205 -59.18 -14.26 13.76
CA ALA A 205 -58.36 -15.42 14.12
C ALA A 205 -57.30 -15.80 13.07
N ALA A 206 -57.44 -15.39 11.81
CA ALA A 206 -56.41 -15.54 10.79
C ALA A 206 -55.29 -14.50 10.97
N ILE A 207 -55.66 -13.22 11.16
CA ILE A 207 -54.74 -12.12 11.43
C ILE A 207 -53.95 -12.35 12.72
N GLU A 208 -54.58 -12.87 13.78
CA GLU A 208 -53.89 -13.20 15.03
C GLU A 208 -52.81 -14.28 14.83
N ARG A 209 -53.11 -15.33 14.04
CA ARG A 209 -52.12 -16.38 13.71
C ARG A 209 -50.99 -15.85 12.84
N GLU A 210 -51.30 -15.02 11.85
CA GLU A 210 -50.28 -14.41 10.99
C GLU A 210 -49.37 -13.48 11.79
N ALA A 211 -49.93 -12.64 12.66
CA ALA A 211 -49.18 -11.77 13.56
C ALA A 211 -48.31 -12.58 14.55
N ALA A 212 -48.82 -13.69 15.11
CA ALA A 212 -48.05 -14.57 15.98
C ALA A 212 -46.89 -15.25 15.24
N HIS A 213 -47.13 -15.75 14.01
CA HIS A 213 -46.10 -16.36 13.16
C HIS A 213 -45.05 -15.34 12.68
N ALA A 214 -45.47 -14.11 12.38
CA ALA A 214 -44.55 -13.01 12.07
C ALA A 214 -43.69 -12.63 13.29
N ALA A 215 -44.28 -12.57 14.49
CA ALA A 215 -43.55 -12.35 15.74
C ALA A 215 -42.57 -13.50 16.05
N GLU A 216 -42.94 -14.75 15.75
CA GLU A 216 -42.03 -15.91 15.88
C GLU A 216 -40.88 -15.84 14.88
N LYS A 217 -41.15 -15.54 13.60
CA LYS A 217 -40.12 -15.28 12.56
C LYS A 217 -39.14 -14.19 13.01
N VAL A 218 -39.63 -13.07 13.55
CA VAL A 218 -38.79 -11.98 14.07
C VAL A 218 -37.97 -12.45 15.28
N ALA A 219 -38.59 -13.11 16.26
CA ALA A 219 -37.90 -13.61 17.45
C ALA A 219 -36.88 -14.72 17.13
N GLN A 220 -37.06 -15.48 16.05
CA GLN A 220 -36.05 -16.38 15.51
C GLN A 220 -34.89 -15.61 14.87
N ALA A 221 -35.19 -14.67 13.96
CA ALA A 221 -34.18 -13.86 13.28
C ALA A 221 -33.32 -13.03 14.27
N GLU A 222 -33.90 -12.54 15.37
CA GLU A 222 -33.17 -11.87 16.44
C GLU A 222 -32.19 -12.80 17.16
N ARG A 223 -32.60 -14.05 17.45
CA ARG A 223 -31.71 -15.07 18.07
C ARG A 223 -30.58 -15.44 17.12
N GLU A 224 -30.87 -15.65 15.84
CA GLU A 224 -29.88 -15.95 14.81
C GLU A 224 -28.90 -14.79 14.60
N ALA A 225 -29.39 -13.56 14.56
CA ALA A 225 -28.53 -12.38 14.50
C ALA A 225 -27.61 -12.25 15.75
N GLU A 226 -28.10 -12.62 16.93
CA GLU A 226 -27.30 -12.60 18.17
C GLU A 226 -26.29 -13.76 18.24
N THR A 227 -26.62 -14.96 17.76
CA THR A 227 -25.62 -16.04 17.64
C THR A 227 -24.52 -15.66 16.67
N ILE A 228 -24.88 -15.14 15.48
CA ILE A 228 -23.94 -14.64 14.47
C ILE A 228 -23.05 -13.52 15.03
N LYS A 229 -23.62 -12.56 15.78
CA LYS A 229 -22.82 -11.53 16.49
C LYS A 229 -21.82 -12.17 17.46
N SER A 230 -22.26 -13.07 18.33
CA SER A 230 -21.37 -13.70 19.31
C SER A 230 -20.26 -14.53 18.65
N GLU A 231 -20.54 -15.18 17.50
CA GLU A 231 -19.55 -15.94 16.73
C GLU A 231 -18.58 -15.02 16.01
N ALA A 232 -19.04 -13.93 15.41
CA ALA A 232 -18.20 -12.90 14.81
C ALA A 232 -17.29 -12.23 15.86
N GLU A 233 -17.78 -11.97 17.07
CA GLU A 233 -16.98 -11.43 18.18
C GLU A 233 -15.92 -12.44 18.67
N LYS A 234 -16.28 -13.72 18.84
CA LYS A 234 -15.34 -14.80 19.18
C LYS A 234 -14.27 -14.96 18.08
N GLY A 235 -14.66 -14.93 16.81
CA GLY A 235 -13.75 -14.96 15.67
C GLY A 235 -12.81 -13.76 15.63
N ALA A 236 -13.33 -12.54 15.82
CA ALA A 236 -12.53 -11.33 15.90
C ALA A 236 -11.56 -11.34 17.10
N ALA A 237 -11.98 -11.88 18.25
CA ALA A 237 -11.11 -12.06 19.41
C ALA A 237 -10.01 -13.09 19.14
N ALA A 238 -10.32 -14.22 18.50
CA ALA A 238 -9.35 -15.23 18.11
C ALA A 238 -8.32 -14.69 17.10
N LEU A 239 -8.76 -13.95 16.08
CA LEU A 239 -7.88 -13.29 15.11
C LEU A 239 -6.98 -12.23 15.77
N ARG A 240 -7.52 -11.40 16.67
CA ARG A 240 -6.71 -10.44 17.46
C ARG A 240 -5.67 -11.16 18.32
N ALA A 241 -6.03 -12.26 18.98
CA ALA A 241 -5.10 -13.07 19.76
C ALA A 241 -4.01 -13.72 18.90
N MET A 242 -4.36 -14.24 17.71
CA MET A 242 -3.41 -14.81 16.75
C MET A 242 -2.42 -13.76 16.24
N VAL A 243 -2.90 -12.60 15.79
CA VAL A 243 -2.03 -11.49 15.34
C VAL A 243 -1.17 -10.94 16.48
N THR A 244 -1.71 -10.84 17.70
CA THR A 244 -0.91 -10.44 18.88
C THR A 244 0.20 -11.44 19.15
N ARG A 245 -0.09 -12.74 19.07
CA ARG A 245 0.91 -13.81 19.23
C ARG A 245 1.99 -13.73 18.15
N GLU A 246 1.60 -13.74 16.87
CA GLU A 246 2.51 -13.67 15.72
C GLU A 246 3.41 -12.43 15.78
N THR A 247 2.86 -11.25 16.12
CA THR A 247 3.67 -10.03 16.28
C THR A 247 4.60 -10.07 17.49
N THR A 248 4.25 -10.75 18.60
CA THR A 248 5.19 -10.99 19.70
C THR A 248 6.28 -12.00 19.36
N GLU A 249 5.96 -13.04 18.58
CA GLU A 249 6.92 -14.06 18.13
C GLU A 249 7.89 -13.44 17.11
N LEU A 250 7.40 -12.75 16.07
CA LEU A 250 8.22 -11.99 15.12
C LEU A 250 9.11 -10.93 15.80
N ARG A 251 8.61 -10.27 16.85
CA ARG A 251 9.41 -9.33 17.64
C ARG A 251 10.52 -10.04 18.42
N ALA A 252 10.22 -11.14 19.09
CA ALA A 252 11.22 -11.93 19.82
C ALA A 252 12.31 -12.45 18.86
N ASP A 253 11.94 -12.82 17.64
CA ASP A 253 12.85 -13.29 16.60
C ASP A 253 13.75 -12.17 16.07
N ALA A 254 13.19 -10.99 15.82
CA ALA A 254 13.97 -9.79 15.48
C ALA A 254 14.93 -9.39 16.61
N GLU A 255 14.48 -9.42 17.87
CA GLU A 255 15.34 -9.15 19.02
C GLU A 255 16.44 -10.21 19.21
N ARG A 256 16.20 -11.49 18.87
CA ARG A 256 17.23 -12.53 18.84
C ARG A 256 18.25 -12.27 17.72
N ALA A 257 17.80 -11.96 16.51
CA ALA A 257 18.67 -11.67 15.37
C ALA A 257 19.57 -10.44 15.62
N VAL A 258 19.05 -9.37 16.26
CA VAL A 258 19.85 -8.21 16.65
C VAL A 258 20.90 -8.55 17.71
N ARG A 259 20.56 -9.38 18.71
CA ARG A 259 21.54 -9.86 19.71
C ARG A 259 22.65 -10.70 19.08
N GLU A 260 22.31 -11.58 18.14
CA GLU A 260 23.29 -12.38 17.40
C GLU A 260 24.18 -11.52 16.50
N MET A 261 23.61 -10.54 15.79
CA MET A 261 24.37 -9.57 14.99
C MET A 261 25.36 -8.79 15.87
N ASN A 262 24.91 -8.29 17.01
CA ASN A 262 25.76 -7.53 17.94
C ASN A 262 26.88 -8.40 18.54
N ALA A 263 26.62 -9.68 18.83
CA ALA A 263 27.65 -10.62 19.27
C ALA A 263 28.72 -10.84 18.18
N ARG A 264 28.31 -11.09 16.94
CA ARG A 264 29.24 -11.21 15.80
C ARG A 264 30.04 -9.93 15.54
N VAL A 265 29.44 -8.75 15.72
CA VAL A 265 30.17 -7.47 15.64
C VAL A 265 31.25 -7.37 16.72
N LEU A 266 30.94 -7.74 17.97
CA LEU A 266 31.92 -7.76 19.06
C LEU A 266 33.05 -8.77 18.81
N GLU A 267 32.74 -9.96 18.27
CA GLU A 267 33.74 -10.96 17.84
C GLU A 267 34.64 -10.41 16.72
N PHE A 268 34.07 -9.69 15.75
CA PHE A 268 34.85 -9.04 14.69
C PHE A 268 35.73 -7.89 15.24
N GLU A 269 35.21 -7.06 16.15
CA GLU A 269 35.97 -6.01 16.81
C GLU A 269 37.14 -6.58 17.63
N GLU A 270 36.93 -7.67 18.39
CA GLU A 270 38.02 -8.35 19.10
C GLU A 270 39.05 -8.98 18.13
N SER A 271 38.59 -9.57 17.02
CA SER A 271 39.51 -10.09 16.00
C SER A 271 40.34 -8.99 15.33
N LEU A 272 39.77 -7.78 15.23
CA LEU A 272 40.40 -6.61 14.64
C LEU A 272 41.41 -5.98 15.61
N THR A 273 41.08 -5.83 16.90
CA THR A 273 42.03 -5.32 17.90
C THR A 273 43.20 -6.27 18.08
N ARG A 274 42.97 -7.58 18.24
CA ARG A 274 44.06 -8.58 18.28
C ARG A 274 44.99 -8.45 17.07
N ARG A 275 44.43 -8.37 15.85
CA ARG A 275 45.23 -8.20 14.63
C ARG A 275 45.94 -6.84 14.54
N GLN A 276 45.39 -5.77 15.12
CA GLN A 276 46.07 -4.48 15.23
C GLN A 276 47.21 -4.53 16.26
N ASP A 277 47.04 -5.24 17.37
CA ASP A 277 48.07 -5.42 18.41
C ASP A 277 49.20 -6.33 17.91
N ASP A 278 48.88 -7.40 17.18
CA ASP A 278 49.85 -8.27 16.51
C ASP A 278 50.68 -7.45 15.49
N ALA A 279 50.01 -6.67 14.62
CA ALA A 279 50.68 -5.84 13.62
C ALA A 279 51.52 -4.70 14.26
N GLN A 280 51.09 -4.15 15.40
CA GLN A 280 51.89 -3.19 16.17
C GLN A 280 53.13 -3.86 16.80
N GLN A 281 53.00 -5.08 17.31
CA GLN A 281 54.13 -5.85 17.85
C GLN A 281 55.13 -6.25 16.75
N GLU A 282 54.66 -6.70 15.58
CA GLU A 282 55.51 -6.96 14.41
C GLU A 282 56.22 -5.67 13.96
N PHE A 283 55.51 -4.54 13.88
CA PHE A 283 56.09 -3.25 13.52
C PHE A 283 57.14 -2.79 14.54
N LEU A 284 56.88 -2.92 15.85
CA LEU A 284 57.85 -2.58 16.90
C LEU A 284 59.06 -3.51 16.88
N MET A 285 58.87 -4.82 16.62
CA MET A 285 59.98 -5.75 16.47
C MET A 285 60.85 -5.39 15.26
N LEU A 286 60.23 -5.15 14.09
CA LEU A 286 60.94 -4.76 12.88
C LEU A 286 61.63 -3.39 13.03
N HIS A 287 60.99 -2.43 13.71
CA HIS A 287 61.59 -1.14 14.03
C HIS A 287 62.81 -1.30 14.93
N ASN A 288 62.72 -2.06 16.01
CA ASN A 288 63.85 -2.34 16.90
C ASN A 288 64.98 -3.10 16.20
N GLN A 289 64.65 -4.03 15.30
CA GLN A 289 65.65 -4.70 14.44
C GLN A 289 66.34 -3.71 13.48
N ALA A 290 65.58 -2.79 12.87
CA ALA A 290 66.12 -1.76 11.97
C ALA A 290 66.98 -0.73 12.73
N VAL A 291 66.57 -0.33 13.94
CA VAL A 291 67.37 0.52 14.84
C VAL A 291 68.66 -0.18 15.23
N ALA A 292 68.61 -1.41 15.74
CA ALA A 292 69.82 -2.18 16.10
C ALA A 292 70.72 -2.49 14.89
N HIS A 293 70.18 -2.51 13.67
CA HIS A 293 70.95 -2.60 12.44
C HIS A 293 71.63 -1.26 12.06
N ALA A 294 70.93 -0.14 12.22
CA ALA A 294 71.50 1.19 12.03
C ALA A 294 72.54 1.56 13.10
N GLU A 295 72.32 1.19 14.37
CA GLU A 295 73.29 1.29 15.46
C GLU A 295 74.54 0.46 15.19
N ARG A 296 74.39 -0.77 14.65
CA ARG A 296 75.54 -1.56 14.21
C ARG A 296 76.30 -0.90 13.07
N ILE A 297 75.62 -0.44 12.00
CA ILE A 297 76.27 0.25 10.87
C ILE A 297 77.00 1.51 11.33
N THR A 298 76.39 2.30 12.22
CA THR A 298 77.03 3.53 12.74
C THR A 298 78.17 3.22 13.72
N SER A 299 78.06 2.17 14.53
CA SER A 299 79.16 1.66 15.36
C SER A 299 80.34 1.17 14.50
N ASP A 300 80.07 0.36 13.49
CA ASP A 300 81.10 -0.19 12.58
C ASP A 300 81.75 0.92 11.75
N ALA A 301 80.98 1.89 11.27
CA ALA A 301 81.50 3.08 10.59
C ALA A 301 82.35 3.95 11.52
N ASN A 302 81.93 4.18 12.77
CA ASN A 302 82.71 4.90 13.76
C ASN A 302 84.01 4.16 14.09
N ALA A 303 83.98 2.83 14.24
CA ALA A 303 85.17 2.01 14.44
C ALA A 303 86.11 2.06 13.22
N GLN A 304 85.58 2.05 12.00
CA GLN A 304 86.37 2.20 10.77
C GLN A 304 87.00 3.61 10.69
N VAL A 305 86.28 4.67 11.06
CA VAL A 305 86.82 6.04 11.14
C VAL A 305 87.92 6.11 12.19
N THR A 306 87.72 5.56 13.39
CA THR A 306 88.75 5.52 14.45
C THR A 306 89.99 4.76 14.00
N ALA A 307 89.84 3.56 13.41
CA ALA A 307 90.97 2.77 12.89
C ALA A 307 91.70 3.48 11.75
N SER A 308 90.98 4.25 10.93
CA SER A 308 91.55 5.09 9.86
C SER A 308 92.32 6.29 10.41
N LEU A 309 91.81 6.96 11.45
CA LEU A 309 92.51 8.03 12.17
C LEU A 309 93.76 7.51 12.87
N GLU A 310 93.69 6.37 13.56
CA GLU A 310 94.89 5.72 14.12
C GLU A 310 95.89 5.32 13.03
N HIS A 311 95.44 4.84 11.87
CA HIS A 311 96.32 4.47 10.77
C HIS A 311 97.02 5.70 10.18
N ALA A 312 96.29 6.80 10.00
CA ALA A 312 96.86 8.09 9.61
C ALA A 312 97.85 8.62 10.67
N GLN A 313 97.54 8.50 11.97
CA GLN A 313 98.45 8.90 13.05
C GLN A 313 99.70 8.00 13.12
N ARG A 314 99.57 6.68 12.91
CA ARG A 314 100.73 5.76 12.77
C ARG A 314 101.60 6.11 11.57
N ILE A 315 101.01 6.53 10.46
CA ILE A 315 101.74 7.01 9.28
C ILE A 315 102.43 8.35 9.60
N SER A 316 101.74 9.30 10.25
CA SER A 316 102.32 10.59 10.66
C SER A 316 103.53 10.37 11.57
N ASN A 317 103.36 9.65 12.68
CA ASN A 317 104.46 9.37 13.62
C ASN A 317 105.65 8.69 12.90
N LYS A 318 105.39 7.79 11.94
CA LYS A 318 106.44 7.15 11.15
C LYS A 318 107.11 8.13 10.17
N ALA A 319 106.37 9.08 9.60
CA ALA A 319 106.90 10.15 8.77
C ALA A 319 107.74 11.13 9.61
N ASP A 320 107.31 11.48 10.82
CA ASP A 320 108.04 12.31 11.78
C ASP A 320 109.33 11.61 12.27
N ASP A 321 109.28 10.28 12.47
CA ASP A 321 110.45 9.44 12.75
C ASP A 321 111.43 9.42 11.57
N TYR A 322 110.95 9.21 10.34
CA TYR A 322 111.77 9.31 9.15
C TYR A 322 112.36 10.71 8.98
N GLU A 323 111.59 11.78 9.19
CA GLU A 323 112.09 13.16 9.08
C GLU A 323 113.17 13.43 10.14
N ARG A 324 113.00 12.93 11.37
CA ARG A 324 114.01 13.02 12.44
C ARG A 324 115.29 12.26 12.06
N VAL A 325 115.18 11.05 11.50
CA VAL A 325 116.33 10.27 11.02
C VAL A 325 117.02 10.97 9.84
N MET A 326 116.27 11.44 8.84
CA MET A 326 116.82 12.12 7.67
C MET A 326 117.47 13.46 8.04
N ARG A 327 116.91 14.23 8.99
CA ARG A 327 117.57 15.42 9.57
C ARG A 327 118.85 15.08 10.34
N ALA A 328 118.89 13.94 11.04
CA ALA A 328 120.09 13.49 11.74
C ALA A 328 121.18 13.03 10.75
N GLN A 329 120.79 12.26 9.72
CA GLN A 329 121.68 11.82 8.65
C GLN A 329 122.22 13.00 7.83
N ALA A 330 121.39 14.00 7.52
CA ALA A 330 121.82 15.24 6.88
C ALA A 330 122.89 15.97 7.72
N LYS A 331 122.70 16.08 9.04
CA LYS A 331 123.71 16.64 9.97
C LYS A 331 124.99 15.79 10.05
N GLN A 332 124.89 14.47 9.94
CA GLN A 332 126.06 13.59 9.88
C GLN A 332 126.84 13.78 8.57
N ILE A 333 126.14 13.84 7.43
CA ILE A 333 126.76 14.11 6.11
C ILE A 333 127.40 15.50 6.11
N GLU A 334 126.75 16.51 6.70
CA GLU A 334 127.32 17.85 6.86
C GLU A 334 128.58 17.84 7.75
N ALA A 335 128.57 17.12 8.87
CA ALA A 335 129.72 16.97 9.76
C ALA A 335 130.88 16.21 9.08
N GLU A 336 130.59 15.13 8.35
CA GLU A 336 131.58 14.41 7.55
C GLU A 336 132.17 15.29 6.44
N ALA A 337 131.35 16.09 5.76
CA ALA A 337 131.81 17.02 4.73
C ALA A 337 132.74 18.10 5.33
N ARG A 338 132.40 18.63 6.51
CA ARG A 338 133.27 19.55 7.26
C ARG A 338 134.59 18.87 7.67
N LEU A 339 134.55 17.66 8.23
CA LEU A 339 135.77 16.92 8.60
C LEU A 339 136.66 16.59 7.39
N LYS A 340 136.08 16.22 6.24
CA LYS A 340 136.81 16.00 4.98
C LYS A 340 137.39 17.30 4.43
N ALA A 341 136.71 18.44 4.61
CA ALA A 341 137.25 19.76 4.28
C ALA A 341 138.40 20.16 5.21
N GLU A 342 138.30 19.93 6.51
CA GLU A 342 139.39 20.18 7.47
C GLU A 342 140.60 19.27 7.21
N GLU A 343 140.38 17.97 6.98
CA GLU A 343 141.46 17.02 6.67
C GLU A 343 142.17 17.37 5.36
N THR A 344 141.45 17.82 4.32
CA THR A 344 142.08 18.27 3.07
C THR A 344 142.84 19.60 3.24
N MET A 345 142.35 20.51 4.08
CA MET A 345 143.07 21.74 4.44
C MET A 345 144.34 21.45 5.28
N ASP A 346 144.31 20.50 6.20
CA ASP A 346 145.49 20.14 7.01
C ASP A 346 146.49 19.27 6.24
N ARG A 347 146.06 18.42 5.31
CA ARG A 347 146.96 17.83 4.30
C ARG A 347 147.62 18.91 3.43
N ALA A 348 146.87 19.93 3.01
CA ALA A 348 147.41 21.06 2.24
C ALA A 348 148.41 21.89 3.06
N ARG A 349 148.13 22.20 4.33
CA ARG A 349 149.08 22.82 5.27
C ARG A 349 150.35 21.98 5.42
N THR A 350 150.21 20.69 5.73
CA THR A 350 151.35 19.79 5.94
C THR A 350 152.23 19.70 4.69
N LYS A 351 151.62 19.65 3.49
CA LYS A 351 152.34 19.67 2.22
C LYS A 351 153.02 21.02 1.96
N ALA A 352 152.36 22.14 2.24
CA ALA A 352 152.96 23.47 2.12
C ALA A 352 154.13 23.66 3.10
N GLN A 353 154.01 23.15 4.33
CA GLN A 353 155.03 23.24 5.35
C GLN A 353 156.25 22.36 5.01
N GLY A 354 156.04 21.13 4.53
CA GLY A 354 157.13 20.30 3.99
C GLY A 354 157.84 20.91 2.77
N ILE A 355 157.16 21.75 1.97
CA ILE A 355 157.81 22.54 0.92
C ILE A 355 158.67 23.66 1.53
N VAL A 356 158.18 24.37 2.55
CA VAL A 356 158.95 25.40 3.28
C VAL A 356 160.18 24.79 3.96
N ASP A 357 160.04 23.65 4.63
CA ASP A 357 161.15 22.96 5.29
C ASP A 357 162.20 22.49 4.27
N SER A 358 161.77 21.90 3.14
CA SER A 358 162.66 21.51 2.04
C SER A 358 163.43 22.68 1.42
N VAL A 359 162.77 23.83 1.20
CA VAL A 359 163.42 25.07 0.74
C VAL A 359 164.40 25.61 1.80
N THR A 360 164.07 25.46 3.08
CA THR A 360 164.91 25.91 4.21
C THR A 360 166.16 25.04 4.36
N ASP A 361 166.04 23.71 4.25
CA ASP A 361 167.19 22.79 4.25
C ASP A 361 168.06 22.97 3.00
N HIS A 362 167.45 23.17 1.81
CA HIS A 362 168.21 23.43 0.59
C HIS A 362 169.02 24.74 0.69
N THR A 363 168.42 25.82 1.17
CA THR A 363 169.12 27.11 1.35
C THR A 363 170.20 27.06 2.44
N ASN A 364 169.96 26.37 3.55
CA ASN A 364 171.00 26.11 4.57
C ASN A 364 172.14 25.21 4.03
N GLY A 365 171.82 24.23 3.18
CA GLY A 365 172.79 23.36 2.53
C GLY A 365 173.71 24.13 1.58
N VAL A 366 173.13 24.97 0.71
CA VAL A 366 173.88 25.87 -0.19
C VAL A 366 174.75 26.85 0.60
N LEU A 367 174.27 27.36 1.73
CA LEU A 367 175.06 28.25 2.61
C LEU A 367 176.28 27.53 3.21
N ARG A 368 176.10 26.30 3.71
CA ARG A 368 177.20 25.49 4.27
C ARG A 368 178.23 25.08 3.21
N ASP A 369 177.80 24.65 2.03
CA ASP A 369 178.71 24.28 0.94
C ASP A 369 179.54 25.49 0.44
N ALA A 370 178.94 26.69 0.45
CA ALA A 370 179.68 27.92 0.22
C ALA A 370 180.70 28.21 1.34
N GLU A 371 180.33 28.08 2.62
CA GLU A 371 181.26 28.24 3.75
C GLU A 371 182.43 27.26 3.70
N ASP A 372 182.17 25.97 3.46
CA ASP A 372 183.17 24.91 3.33
C ASP A 372 184.15 25.21 2.17
N ARG A 373 183.65 25.66 1.01
CA ARG A 373 184.49 26.15 -0.09
C ARG A 373 185.39 27.32 0.33
N THR A 374 184.91 28.28 1.12
CA THR A 374 185.80 29.35 1.63
C THR A 374 186.85 28.84 2.62
N ARG A 375 186.54 27.81 3.41
CA ARG A 375 187.51 27.18 4.32
C ARG A 375 188.56 26.37 3.53
N GLN A 376 188.16 25.67 2.48
CA GLN A 376 189.05 24.86 1.64
C GLN A 376 190.03 25.72 0.83
N LEU A 377 189.59 26.82 0.22
CA LEU A 377 190.47 27.78 -0.47
C LEU A 377 191.49 28.42 0.48
N ARG A 378 191.08 28.74 1.71
CA ARG A 378 191.94 29.34 2.74
C ARG A 378 193.02 28.36 3.23
N TRP A 379 192.71 27.06 3.29
CA TRP A 379 193.68 25.99 3.58
C TRP A 379 194.71 25.78 2.45
N GLN A 380 194.25 25.77 1.19
CA GLN A 380 195.13 25.64 0.02
C GLN A 380 196.17 26.78 -0.06
N GLN A 381 195.81 27.99 0.36
CA GLN A 381 196.72 29.14 0.41
C GLN A 381 197.89 28.96 1.41
N GLN A 382 197.65 28.28 2.55
CA GLN A 382 198.72 27.94 3.49
C GLN A 382 199.64 26.85 2.92
N GLN A 383 199.09 25.81 2.28
CA GLN A 383 199.90 24.75 1.67
C GLN A 383 200.84 25.28 0.57
N LEU A 384 200.35 26.16 -0.31
CA LEU A 384 201.18 26.82 -1.33
C LEU A 384 202.33 27.66 -0.73
N THR A 385 202.11 28.26 0.44
CA THR A 385 203.14 29.05 1.13
C THR A 385 204.26 28.14 1.67
N SER A 386 203.91 26.98 2.23
CA SER A 386 204.89 25.99 2.71
C SER A 386 205.68 25.33 1.58
N PHE A 387 205.00 25.00 0.48
CA PHE A 387 205.63 24.33 -0.67
C PHE A 387 206.70 25.21 -1.35
N MET A 388 206.49 26.53 -1.36
CA MET A 388 207.40 27.50 -2.01
C MET A 388 208.71 27.76 -1.24
N SER A 389 208.87 27.30 0.01
CA SER A 389 210.18 27.31 0.68
C SER A 389 211.02 26.08 0.36
N GLU A 390 210.40 24.90 0.26
CA GLU A 390 211.10 23.62 0.11
C GLU A 390 211.60 23.40 -1.34
N VAL A 391 210.85 23.90 -2.33
CA VAL A 391 211.19 23.86 -3.77
C VAL A 391 212.40 24.74 -4.16
N ARG A 392 213.02 25.46 -3.21
CA ARG A 392 214.22 26.29 -3.49
C ARG A 392 215.54 25.52 -3.43
N GLU A 393 215.65 24.43 -2.68
CA GLU A 393 216.97 23.86 -2.34
C GLU A 393 217.47 22.77 -3.30
N LEU A 394 216.61 21.93 -3.88
CA LEU A 394 217.06 20.75 -4.63
C LEU A 394 216.44 20.59 -6.04
N ILE A 395 217.26 20.91 -7.05
CA ILE A 395 217.42 20.20 -8.34
C ILE A 395 216.09 19.76 -9.02
N ARG A 396 215.41 20.59 -9.82
CA ARG A 396 215.76 21.09 -11.18
C ARG A 396 216.02 19.95 -12.21
N PRO A 397 215.36 19.89 -13.41
CA PRO A 397 214.18 20.62 -13.91
C PRO A 397 213.14 19.79 -14.74
N GLU A 398 212.16 20.50 -15.33
CA GLU A 398 211.34 20.14 -16.53
C GLU A 398 210.27 19.01 -16.46
N SER A 399 209.11 19.08 -17.15
CA SER A 399 208.41 20.22 -17.80
C SER A 399 206.90 19.98 -18.15
N ARG A 400 206.13 21.09 -18.26
CA ARG A 400 204.97 21.40 -19.17
C ARG A 400 203.68 20.53 -19.29
N GLY A 401 202.52 21.18 -19.02
CA GLY A 401 201.31 21.22 -19.90
C GLY A 401 200.19 20.16 -19.77
N LYS A 402 198.97 20.28 -20.37
CA LYS A 402 198.21 21.42 -20.98
C LYS A 402 196.74 21.06 -21.42
N GLU A 403 195.70 21.77 -20.93
CA GLU A 403 194.32 22.05 -21.51
C GLU A 403 193.33 20.86 -21.94
N PRO A 404 192.23 21.02 -22.75
CA PRO A 404 190.81 21.29 -22.29
C PRO A 404 189.58 20.60 -23.03
N ALA A 405 188.31 20.98 -22.70
CA ALA A 405 187.11 21.26 -23.59
C ALA A 405 185.74 20.45 -23.58
N LYS A 406 184.62 21.19 -23.89
CA LYS A 406 183.23 20.90 -24.44
C LYS A 406 182.10 20.14 -23.65
N THR A 407 180.85 19.96 -24.19
CA THR A 407 179.60 20.82 -24.10
C THR A 407 178.31 20.19 -24.78
N GLU A 408 177.12 20.88 -24.76
CA GLU A 408 175.85 20.70 -25.59
C GLU A 408 174.83 19.54 -25.23
N THR A 409 173.49 19.45 -25.53
CA THR A 409 172.34 20.28 -26.11
C THR A 409 170.90 19.66 -25.90
N SER A 410 169.79 20.37 -26.25
CA SER A 410 168.41 19.92 -26.75
C SER A 410 167.38 19.13 -25.85
N GLU A 411 166.03 19.06 -26.04
CA GLU A 411 164.92 19.95 -26.56
C GLU A 411 163.47 19.31 -26.41
N GLU A 412 162.36 20.06 -26.62
CA GLU A 412 160.91 19.69 -26.95
C GLU A 412 160.02 18.76 -26.01
N ALA A 413 158.67 18.65 -26.10
CA ALA A 413 157.49 19.50 -26.49
C ALA A 413 156.09 18.83 -26.17
N LEU A 414 154.94 19.55 -26.35
CA LEU A 414 153.50 19.10 -26.38
C LEU A 414 152.89 18.54 -25.04
N GLU A 415 151.59 18.21 -24.78
CA GLU A 415 150.21 18.24 -25.39
C GLU A 415 149.18 17.99 -24.21
N GLU A 416 147.87 18.30 -24.09
CA GLU A 416 146.76 19.03 -24.79
C GLU A 416 145.53 18.18 -25.29
N HIS A 417 144.36 18.19 -24.60
CA HIS A 417 143.01 17.78 -25.14
C HIS A 417 141.76 18.16 -24.28
N THR A 418 140.57 18.22 -24.92
CA THR A 418 139.23 18.54 -24.36
C THR A 418 138.07 17.73 -24.99
N GLU A 419 136.95 17.53 -24.25
CA GLU A 419 135.54 17.23 -24.67
C GLU A 419 134.71 16.96 -23.38
N GLU A 420 133.42 17.28 -23.14
CA GLU A 420 132.20 17.73 -23.88
C GLU A 420 131.12 16.65 -24.17
N GLN A 421 129.83 17.09 -24.16
CA GLN A 421 128.57 16.37 -24.44
C GLN A 421 128.06 15.41 -23.34
N SER A 422 126.79 15.00 -23.17
CA SER A 422 125.38 15.35 -23.52
C SER A 422 124.57 14.06 -23.13
N ALA A 423 123.24 13.92 -23.07
CA ALA A 423 122.08 14.76 -23.36
C ALA A 423 120.90 14.40 -22.41
N GLU A 424 119.70 14.89 -22.71
CA GLU A 424 118.42 14.65 -22.00
C GLU A 424 117.85 13.22 -22.17
N GLY A 425 116.89 12.85 -21.32
CA GLY A 425 116.12 11.58 -21.34
C GLY A 425 115.05 11.51 -20.27
#